data_AF-A0A2V8Z5Y4-F1
#
_entry.id   AF-A0A2V8Z5Y4-F1
#
_cell.length_a   1.000
_cell.length_b   1.000
_cell.length_c   1.000
_cell.angle_alpha   90.00
_cell.angle_beta   90.00
_cell.angle_gamma   90.00
#
_symmetry.space_group_name_H-M   'P 1'
#
loop_
_entity.id
_entity.type
_entity.pdbx_description
1 polymer ?
#
loop_
_entity_poly.entity_id
_entity_poly.type
_entity_poly.pdbx_seq_one_letter_code
_entity_poly.pdbx_strand_id
1 'polypeptide(L)'
;MRKEEWEQVREEILGSARAVPDAQLQFHLLAKHATARTRPFIESRLHQVAFRPLCKTLEARLEEEFAGWPSSFASLLSRYEQWLRIQLREELSAISAAEHAAVLEPLEDMRRQCQGILQKFRDQLAEKISRLFGVKLRTTETEIEVVPPRAPDISVGRIFDHNWELVSALIPMSLMRSLVRRRFVEKVESEVFKNLSRLTSQWEQSIIASIRSAEKASLRRFEELLETVRHLLSTESVEGSVSIHNHLEQLWAEIENLSTKQQQA
;
A
#
# COMPACT_ATOMS: atom_id res chain seq x y z
N MET A 1 -2.34 -8.90 -50.02
CA MET A 1 -1.79 -7.87 -49.11
C MET A 1 -0.33 -8.24 -48.85
N ARG A 2 0.62 -7.38 -49.24
CA ARG A 2 2.06 -7.66 -49.15
C ARG A 2 2.51 -7.73 -47.68
N LYS A 3 3.57 -8.49 -47.41
CA LYS A 3 4.17 -8.63 -46.07
C LYS A 3 4.48 -7.26 -45.42
N GLU A 4 4.87 -6.28 -46.24
CA GLU A 4 5.12 -4.88 -45.84
C GLU A 4 3.86 -4.12 -45.41
N GLU A 5 2.72 -4.34 -46.09
CA GLU A 5 1.43 -3.73 -45.74
C GLU A 5 0.92 -4.29 -44.40
N TRP A 6 1.19 -5.57 -44.12
CA TRP A 6 0.87 -6.21 -42.83
C TRP A 6 1.78 -5.75 -41.69
N GLU A 7 3.07 -5.54 -41.92
CA GLU A 7 3.96 -4.97 -40.90
C GLU A 7 3.60 -3.51 -40.59
N GLN A 8 3.17 -2.73 -41.59
CA GLN A 8 2.62 -1.39 -41.38
C GLN A 8 1.34 -1.41 -40.54
N VAL A 9 0.39 -2.29 -40.84
CA VAL A 9 -0.84 -2.45 -40.04
C VAL A 9 -0.52 -2.92 -38.61
N ARG A 10 0.49 -3.79 -38.45
CA ARG A 10 0.95 -4.25 -37.12
C ARG A 10 1.55 -3.11 -36.28
N GLU A 11 2.41 -2.28 -36.89
CA GLU A 11 2.92 -1.03 -36.28
C GLU A 11 1.80 -0.02 -36.00
N GLU A 12 0.80 0.08 -36.89
CA GLU A 12 -0.31 1.01 -36.72
C GLU A 12 -1.24 0.59 -35.57
N ILE A 13 -1.51 -0.72 -35.41
CA ILE A 13 -2.38 -1.27 -34.35
C ILE A 13 -1.67 -1.25 -32.98
N LEU A 14 -0.46 -1.81 -32.88
CA LEU A 14 0.31 -1.86 -31.63
C LEU A 14 0.83 -0.49 -31.18
N GLY A 15 0.66 0.53 -32.04
CA GLY A 15 1.26 1.85 -31.89
C GLY A 15 2.70 1.84 -32.39
N SER A 16 3.24 3.04 -32.61
CA SER A 16 4.66 3.19 -32.94
C SER A 16 5.51 2.40 -31.96
N ALA A 17 6.67 1.88 -32.37
CA ALA A 17 7.58 1.07 -31.55
C ALA A 17 7.90 1.63 -30.12
N ARG A 18 7.53 2.87 -29.82
CA ARG A 18 7.67 3.54 -28.52
C ARG A 18 6.44 3.46 -27.61
N ALA A 19 5.23 3.24 -28.12
CA ALA A 19 4.00 3.28 -27.32
C ALA A 19 3.97 2.22 -26.18
N VAL A 20 4.50 1.02 -26.45
CA VAL A 20 4.61 -0.05 -25.47
C VAL A 20 5.66 0.25 -24.39
N PRO A 21 6.91 0.60 -24.73
CA PRO A 21 7.90 1.07 -23.75
C PRO A 21 7.43 2.27 -22.92
N ASP A 22 6.72 3.23 -23.54
CA ASP A 22 6.23 4.42 -22.86
C ASP A 22 5.17 4.07 -21.80
N ALA A 23 4.25 3.14 -22.09
CA ALA A 23 3.26 2.67 -21.13
C ALA A 23 3.92 1.91 -19.96
N GLN A 24 4.90 1.05 -20.25
CA GLN A 24 5.68 0.36 -19.21
C GLN A 24 6.41 1.36 -18.30
N LEU A 25 7.01 2.40 -18.89
CA LEU A 25 7.65 3.48 -18.15
C LEU A 25 6.66 4.25 -17.28
N GLN A 26 5.44 4.50 -17.76
CA GLN A 26 4.40 5.16 -16.96
C GLN A 26 4.05 4.36 -15.71
N PHE A 27 3.84 3.04 -15.81
CA PHE A 27 3.58 2.20 -14.62
C PHE A 27 4.73 2.28 -13.61
N HIS A 28 5.98 2.25 -14.08
CA HIS A 28 7.15 2.37 -13.22
C HIS A 28 7.24 3.74 -12.52
N LEU A 29 6.99 4.82 -13.26
CA LEU A 29 7.01 6.18 -12.71
C LEU A 29 5.90 6.38 -11.67
N LEU A 30 4.71 5.82 -11.89
CA LEU A 30 3.62 5.84 -10.92
C LEU A 30 4.01 5.12 -9.62
N ALA A 31 4.55 3.90 -9.73
CA ALA A 31 5.00 3.14 -8.56
C ALA A 31 6.12 3.86 -7.79
N LYS A 32 7.08 4.47 -8.51
CA LYS A 32 8.16 5.26 -7.92
C LYS A 32 7.64 6.50 -7.21
N HIS A 33 6.71 7.23 -7.82
CA HIS A 33 6.09 8.41 -7.22
C HIS A 33 5.27 8.05 -5.96
N ALA A 34 4.46 6.99 -6.04
CA ALA A 34 3.69 6.50 -4.91
C ALA A 34 4.59 6.06 -3.74
N THR A 35 5.68 5.34 -4.04
CA THR A 35 6.70 4.94 -3.06
C THR A 35 7.32 6.17 -2.37
N ALA A 36 7.75 7.17 -3.14
CA ALA A 36 8.38 8.37 -2.61
C ALA A 36 7.43 9.21 -1.73
N ARG A 37 6.13 9.23 -2.06
CA ARG A 37 5.10 9.95 -1.31
C ARG A 37 4.63 9.23 -0.05
N THR A 38 4.79 7.91 0.03
CA THR A 38 4.23 7.06 1.09
C THR A 38 4.67 7.52 2.49
N ARG A 39 5.98 7.61 2.75
CA ARG A 39 6.48 7.98 4.08
C ARG A 39 6.07 9.39 4.52
N PRO A 40 6.33 10.46 3.73
CA PRO A 40 5.91 11.81 4.11
C PRO A 40 4.41 11.94 4.37
N PHE A 41 3.59 11.21 3.60
CA PHE A 41 2.15 11.20 3.78
C PHE A 41 1.73 10.58 5.13
N ILE A 42 2.23 9.38 5.42
CA ILE A 42 1.91 8.66 6.67
C ILE A 42 2.41 9.45 7.88
N GLU A 43 3.65 9.93 7.83
CA GLU A 43 4.26 10.68 8.93
C GLU A 43 3.47 11.96 9.24
N SER A 44 3.15 12.75 8.21
CA SER A 44 2.36 13.97 8.38
C SER A 44 0.98 13.68 8.94
N ARG A 45 0.32 12.62 8.46
CA ARG A 45 -1.02 12.23 8.91
C ARG A 45 -1.04 11.76 10.36
N LEU A 46 -0.17 10.82 10.73
CA LEU A 46 -0.08 10.32 12.10
C LEU A 46 0.36 11.41 13.08
N HIS A 47 1.28 12.31 12.66
CA HIS A 47 1.68 13.42 13.50
C HIS A 47 0.54 14.42 13.74
N GLN A 48 -0.26 14.73 12.71
CA GLN A 48 -1.39 15.66 12.83
C GLN A 48 -2.53 15.09 13.67
N VAL A 49 -2.89 13.82 13.45
CA VAL A 49 -4.08 13.21 14.05
C VAL A 49 -3.78 12.61 15.43
N ALA A 50 -2.62 11.96 15.61
CA ALA A 50 -2.37 11.13 16.78
C ALA A 50 -1.38 11.73 17.78
N PHE A 51 -0.35 12.46 17.35
CA PHE A 51 0.75 12.85 18.25
C PHE A 51 0.29 13.65 19.48
N ARG A 52 -0.37 14.79 19.27
CA ARG A 52 -0.81 15.66 20.38
C ARG A 52 -1.91 15.02 21.25
N PRO A 53 -2.96 14.41 20.68
CA PRO A 53 -3.97 13.72 21.49
C PRO A 53 -3.40 12.58 22.32
N LEU A 54 -2.51 11.77 21.74
CA LEU A 54 -1.89 10.65 22.44
C LEU A 54 -1.02 11.12 23.61
N CYS A 55 -0.18 12.14 23.42
CA CYS A 55 0.60 12.72 24.52
C CYS A 55 -0.32 13.18 25.66
N LYS A 56 -1.36 13.95 25.36
CA LYS A 56 -2.30 14.46 26.38
C LYS A 56 -3.01 13.34 27.14
N THR A 57 -3.49 12.31 26.43
CA THR A 57 -4.17 11.16 27.06
C THR A 57 -3.24 10.41 27.99
N LEU A 58 -2.00 10.15 27.56
CA LEU A 58 -1.03 9.43 28.38
C LEU A 58 -0.55 10.27 29.56
N GLU A 59 -0.33 11.56 29.37
CA GLU A 59 0.02 12.49 30.46
C GLU A 59 -1.09 12.53 31.52
N ALA A 60 -2.36 12.67 31.12
CA ALA A 60 -3.49 12.68 32.04
C ALA A 60 -3.60 11.36 32.83
N ARG A 61 -3.52 10.20 32.15
CA ARG A 61 -3.54 8.88 32.81
C ARG A 61 -2.35 8.67 33.74
N LEU A 62 -1.16 9.14 33.33
CA LEU A 62 0.03 9.08 34.17
C LEU A 62 -0.21 9.85 35.47
N GLU A 63 -0.78 11.04 35.39
CA GLU A 63 -1.06 11.87 36.56
C GLU A 63 -2.05 11.25 37.53
N GLU A 64 -3.10 10.63 37.01
CA GLU A 64 -4.10 9.92 37.81
C GLU A 64 -3.51 8.69 38.52
N GLU A 65 -2.69 7.91 37.83
CA GLU A 65 -2.15 6.66 38.38
C GLU A 65 -0.91 6.87 39.26
N PHE A 66 -0.11 7.91 39.02
CA PHE A 66 1.19 8.12 39.67
C PHE A 66 1.09 8.26 41.21
N ALA A 67 -0.03 8.75 41.73
CA ALA A 67 -0.26 8.85 43.17
C ALA A 67 -0.22 7.48 43.87
N GLY A 68 -0.70 6.42 43.21
CA GLY A 68 -0.74 5.06 43.76
C GLY A 68 0.55 4.26 43.56
N TRP A 69 1.57 4.82 42.91
CA TRP A 69 2.77 4.07 42.55
C TRP A 69 3.78 3.94 43.70
N PRO A 70 4.58 2.85 43.72
CA PRO A 70 5.55 2.56 44.78
C PRO A 70 6.48 3.73 45.12
N SER A 71 6.98 3.73 46.35
CA SER A 71 7.90 4.75 46.85
C SER A 71 9.37 4.46 46.53
N SER A 72 9.74 3.23 46.15
CA SER A 72 11.10 2.86 45.75
C SER A 72 11.37 3.26 44.29
N PHE A 73 12.54 3.83 44.01
CA PHE A 73 12.89 4.30 42.66
C PHE A 73 12.88 3.17 41.62
N ALA A 74 13.51 2.02 41.93
CA ALA A 74 13.59 0.90 41.00
C ALA A 74 12.20 0.36 40.64
N SER A 75 11.34 0.11 41.64
CA SER A 75 9.98 -0.37 41.40
C SER A 75 9.11 0.67 40.71
N LEU A 76 9.32 1.97 40.99
CA LEU A 76 8.65 3.07 40.29
C LEU A 76 9.02 3.09 38.80
N LEU A 77 10.31 2.92 38.48
CA LEU A 77 10.80 2.88 37.10
C LEU A 77 10.24 1.67 36.33
N SER A 78 10.30 0.48 36.91
CA SER A 78 9.74 -0.74 36.30
C SER A 78 8.23 -0.63 36.12
N ARG A 79 7.52 -0.03 37.09
CA ARG A 79 6.08 0.22 36.99
C ARG A 79 5.76 1.18 35.85
N TYR A 80 6.49 2.29 35.73
CA TYR A 80 6.33 3.25 34.65
C TYR A 80 6.59 2.61 33.28
N GLU A 81 7.66 1.83 33.15
CA GLU A 81 7.99 1.14 31.90
C GLU A 81 6.88 0.15 31.51
N GLN A 82 6.43 -0.68 32.46
CA GLN A 82 5.36 -1.64 32.21
C GLN A 82 4.06 -0.94 31.82
N TRP A 83 3.68 0.10 32.56
CA TRP A 83 2.49 0.91 32.30
C TRP A 83 2.56 1.55 30.91
N LEU A 84 3.65 2.26 30.60
CA LEU A 84 3.81 2.95 29.32
C LEU A 84 3.79 1.97 28.15
N ARG A 85 4.40 0.78 28.32
CA ARG A 85 4.38 -0.27 27.30
C ARG A 85 2.97 -0.78 27.01
N ILE A 86 2.13 -0.94 28.03
CA ILE A 86 0.73 -1.38 27.87
C ILE A 86 -0.07 -0.27 27.19
N GLN A 87 -0.01 0.95 27.73
CA GLN A 87 -0.78 2.09 27.22
C GLN A 87 -0.42 2.43 25.77
N LEU A 88 0.87 2.48 25.43
CA LEU A 88 1.30 2.72 24.05
C LEU A 88 0.84 1.60 23.12
N ARG A 89 0.88 0.33 23.55
CA ARG A 89 0.42 -0.77 22.70
C ARG A 89 -1.06 -0.63 22.38
N GLU A 90 -1.88 -0.39 23.39
CA GLU A 90 -3.33 -0.26 23.22
C GLU A 90 -3.69 0.94 22.34
N GLU A 91 -3.16 2.12 22.66
CA GLU A 91 -3.46 3.34 21.93
C GLU A 91 -2.93 3.30 20.49
N LEU A 92 -1.70 2.83 20.26
CA LEU A 92 -1.16 2.70 18.90
C LEU A 92 -1.92 1.65 18.08
N SER A 93 -2.46 0.61 18.72
CA SER A 93 -3.32 -0.39 18.04
C SER A 93 -4.63 0.23 17.60
N ALA A 94 -5.25 1.03 18.46
CA ALA A 94 -6.46 1.77 18.11
C ALA A 94 -6.21 2.79 16.99
N ILE A 95 -5.12 3.56 17.08
CA ILE A 95 -4.71 4.53 16.04
C ILE A 95 -4.44 3.82 14.71
N SER A 96 -3.68 2.72 14.72
CA SER A 96 -3.37 1.93 13.53
C SER A 96 -4.64 1.41 12.85
N ALA A 97 -5.60 0.90 13.63
CA ALA A 97 -6.87 0.41 13.11
C ALA A 97 -7.75 1.54 12.53
N ALA A 98 -7.84 2.68 13.23
CA ALA A 98 -8.62 3.83 12.80
C ALA A 98 -8.07 4.48 11.53
N GLU A 99 -6.74 4.62 11.43
CA GLU A 99 -6.08 5.25 10.28
C GLU A 99 -5.76 4.27 9.15
N HIS A 100 -6.12 2.99 9.28
CA HIS A 100 -5.78 1.95 8.30
C HIS A 100 -6.16 2.35 6.86
N ALA A 101 -7.45 2.57 6.58
CA ALA A 101 -7.92 2.93 5.23
C ALA A 101 -7.29 4.23 4.70
N ALA A 102 -7.13 5.17 5.61
CA ALA A 102 -6.55 6.47 5.35
C ALA A 102 -5.07 6.42 4.92
N VAL A 103 -4.29 5.52 5.52
CA VAL A 103 -2.88 5.28 5.24
C VAL A 103 -2.69 4.55 3.90
N LEU A 104 -3.72 3.87 3.39
CA LEU A 104 -3.69 3.19 2.09
C LEU A 104 -3.88 4.10 0.88
N GLU A 105 -4.21 5.37 1.07
CA GLU A 105 -4.49 6.30 -0.04
C GLU A 105 -3.43 6.33 -1.14
N PRO A 106 -2.11 6.33 -0.85
CA PRO A 106 -1.09 6.31 -1.91
C PRO A 106 -1.12 5.05 -2.78
N LEU A 107 -1.45 3.89 -2.19
CA LEU A 107 -1.60 2.63 -2.91
C LEU A 107 -2.86 2.63 -3.77
N GLU A 108 -3.98 3.06 -3.20
CA GLU A 108 -5.26 3.13 -3.91
C GLU A 108 -5.20 4.10 -5.09
N ASP A 109 -4.54 5.24 -4.90
CA ASP A 109 -4.40 6.25 -5.93
C ASP A 109 -3.53 5.76 -7.09
N MET A 110 -2.40 5.11 -6.80
CA MET A 110 -1.58 4.44 -7.81
C MET A 110 -2.39 3.37 -8.56
N ARG A 111 -3.17 2.54 -7.85
CA ARG A 111 -4.01 1.49 -8.46
C ARG A 111 -5.00 2.09 -9.44
N ARG A 112 -5.72 3.15 -9.06
CA ARG A 112 -6.65 3.86 -9.94
C ARG A 112 -5.96 4.40 -11.19
N GLN A 113 -4.76 4.97 -11.04
CA GLN A 113 -3.98 5.48 -12.16
C GLN A 113 -3.51 4.36 -13.11
N CYS A 114 -3.05 3.22 -12.59
CA CYS A 114 -2.68 2.05 -13.40
C CYS A 114 -3.88 1.49 -14.18
N GLN A 115 -5.04 1.37 -13.53
CA GLN A 115 -6.29 0.96 -14.19
C GLN A 115 -6.66 1.92 -15.32
N GLY A 116 -6.53 3.23 -15.08
CA GLY A 116 -6.77 4.25 -16.11
C GLY A 116 -5.84 4.13 -17.32
N ILE A 117 -4.55 3.80 -17.12
CA ILE A 117 -3.61 3.56 -18.23
C ILE A 117 -4.02 2.32 -19.02
N LEU A 118 -4.30 1.21 -18.33
CA LEU A 118 -4.74 -0.03 -18.98
C LEU A 118 -6.02 0.19 -19.79
N GLN A 119 -7.00 0.91 -19.22
CA GLN A 119 -8.25 1.18 -19.91
C GLN A 119 -8.05 2.03 -21.16
N LYS A 120 -7.26 3.11 -21.09
CA LYS A 120 -6.92 3.93 -22.27
C LYS A 120 -6.29 3.10 -23.38
N PHE A 121 -5.38 2.19 -23.03
CA PHE A 121 -4.73 1.32 -24.01
C PHE A 121 -5.74 0.38 -24.68
N ARG A 122 -6.64 -0.21 -23.90
CA ARG A 122 -7.72 -1.07 -24.41
C ARG A 122 -8.67 -0.32 -25.33
N ASP A 123 -9.05 0.90 -24.96
CA ASP A 123 -9.94 1.74 -25.78
C ASP A 123 -9.28 2.11 -27.12
N GLN A 124 -7.98 2.45 -27.09
CA GLN A 124 -7.19 2.70 -28.31
C GLN A 124 -7.11 1.46 -29.21
N LEU A 125 -6.89 0.28 -28.63
CA LEU A 125 -6.90 -0.98 -29.39
C LEU A 125 -8.28 -1.27 -30.00
N ALA A 126 -9.34 -1.14 -29.21
CA ALA A 126 -10.71 -1.36 -29.67
C ALA A 126 -11.09 -0.42 -30.82
N GLU A 127 -10.70 0.85 -30.72
CA GLU A 127 -10.93 1.84 -31.77
C GLU A 127 -10.17 1.50 -33.06
N LYS A 128 -8.89 1.14 -32.97
CA LYS A 128 -8.08 0.79 -34.14
C LYS A 128 -8.58 -0.48 -34.83
N ILE A 129 -8.91 -1.52 -34.06
CA ILE A 129 -9.46 -2.77 -34.60
C ILE A 129 -10.84 -2.49 -35.22
N SER A 130 -11.68 -1.67 -34.58
CA SER A 130 -12.98 -1.30 -35.16
C SER A 130 -12.84 -0.53 -36.48
N ARG A 131 -11.83 0.35 -36.62
CA ARG A 131 -11.60 1.09 -37.87
C ARG A 131 -11.09 0.18 -39.00
N LEU A 132 -10.23 -0.78 -38.67
CA LEU A 132 -9.58 -1.66 -39.66
C LEU A 132 -10.45 -2.87 -40.05
N PHE A 133 -11.20 -3.42 -39.10
CA PHE A 133 -11.95 -4.68 -39.26
C PHE A 133 -13.47 -4.53 -39.07
N GLY A 134 -13.97 -3.36 -38.66
CA GLY A 134 -15.41 -3.10 -38.49
C GLY A 134 -16.05 -3.77 -37.25
N VAL A 135 -15.26 -4.42 -36.39
CA VAL A 135 -15.74 -5.18 -35.22
C VAL A 135 -15.59 -4.36 -33.93
N LYS A 136 -16.63 -4.31 -33.10
CA LYS A 136 -16.59 -3.68 -31.76
C LYS A 136 -16.08 -4.67 -30.71
N LEU A 137 -14.89 -4.42 -30.14
CA LEU A 137 -14.40 -5.16 -28.98
C LEU A 137 -15.11 -4.68 -27.70
N ARG A 138 -15.73 -5.61 -26.94
CA ARG A 138 -16.20 -5.34 -25.57
C ARG A 138 -15.10 -5.66 -24.57
N THR A 139 -14.36 -4.66 -24.15
CA THR A 139 -13.24 -4.81 -23.23
C THR A 139 -13.74 -4.97 -21.78
N THR A 140 -14.10 -6.18 -21.34
CA THR A 140 -14.53 -6.46 -19.95
C THR A 140 -13.41 -6.20 -18.94
N GLU A 141 -13.65 -5.34 -17.96
CA GLU A 141 -12.71 -4.97 -16.89
C GLU A 141 -12.34 -6.20 -16.04
N THR A 142 -11.06 -6.48 -15.86
CA THR A 142 -10.61 -7.49 -14.88
C THR A 142 -9.80 -6.76 -13.82
N GLU A 143 -10.23 -6.90 -12.57
CA GLU A 143 -9.67 -6.17 -11.45
C GLU A 143 -8.21 -6.61 -11.18
N ILE A 144 -7.34 -5.64 -10.87
CA ILE A 144 -5.95 -5.91 -10.49
C ILE A 144 -5.99 -6.52 -9.09
N GLU A 145 -5.66 -7.80 -8.96
CA GLU A 145 -5.59 -8.49 -7.68
C GLU A 145 -4.35 -7.98 -6.90
N VAL A 146 -4.60 -7.14 -5.89
CA VAL A 146 -3.56 -6.55 -5.04
C VAL A 146 -3.56 -7.26 -3.68
N VAL A 147 -2.40 -7.72 -3.25
CA VAL A 147 -2.23 -8.22 -1.88
C VAL A 147 -2.39 -7.06 -0.91
N PRO A 148 -3.40 -7.08 -0.01
CA PRO A 148 -3.59 -6.00 0.94
C PRO A 148 -2.37 -5.91 1.85
N PRO A 149 -1.87 -4.70 2.15
CA PRO A 149 -0.75 -4.52 3.07
C PRO A 149 -1.13 -5.05 4.45
N ARG A 150 -0.17 -5.70 5.12
CA ARG A 150 -0.37 -6.23 6.46
C ARG A 150 -0.36 -5.08 7.46
N ALA A 151 -1.26 -5.16 8.44
CA ALA A 151 -1.22 -4.25 9.58
C ALA A 151 0.13 -4.39 10.31
N PRO A 152 0.70 -3.27 10.81
CA PRO A 152 1.98 -3.28 11.50
C PRO A 152 1.92 -4.06 12.81
N ASP A 153 3.03 -4.71 13.16
CA ASP A 153 3.20 -5.36 14.46
C ASP A 153 3.60 -4.35 15.54
N ILE A 154 2.68 -4.10 16.47
CA ILE A 154 2.81 -3.06 17.50
C ILE A 154 3.54 -3.64 18.71
N SER A 155 4.86 -3.65 18.61
CA SER A 155 5.77 -4.03 19.68
C SER A 155 6.53 -2.81 20.24
N VAL A 156 6.20 -2.45 21.48
CA VAL A 156 6.93 -1.42 22.24
C VAL A 156 8.12 -2.10 22.93
N GLY A 157 9.33 -1.63 22.58
CA GLY A 157 10.60 -2.14 23.11
C GLY A 157 10.86 -1.71 24.56
N ARG A 158 12.04 -2.10 25.08
CA ARG A 158 12.51 -1.70 26.41
C ARG A 158 12.79 -0.19 26.44
N ILE A 159 12.32 0.50 27.47
CA ILE A 159 12.38 1.98 27.58
C ILE A 159 13.56 2.43 28.46
N PHE A 160 14.00 1.59 29.40
CA PHE A 160 15.13 1.86 30.30
C PHE A 160 16.07 0.64 30.42
N ASP A 161 17.36 0.90 30.66
CA ASP A 161 18.34 -0.14 30.95
C ASP A 161 18.30 -0.55 32.43
N HIS A 162 18.47 -1.84 32.72
CA HIS A 162 18.30 -2.45 34.05
C HIS A 162 19.37 -2.07 35.11
N ASN A 163 20.29 -1.15 34.81
CA ASN A 163 21.40 -0.82 35.71
C ASN A 163 20.99 0.11 36.88
N TRP A 164 19.70 0.39 37.06
CA TRP A 164 19.21 1.33 38.08
C TRP A 164 19.04 0.73 39.48
N GLU A 165 19.06 -0.60 39.61
CA GLU A 165 18.94 -1.26 40.92
C GLU A 165 20.05 -0.80 41.88
N LEU A 166 21.29 -0.64 41.37
CA LEU A 166 22.46 -0.22 42.15
C LEU A 166 22.38 1.25 42.60
N VAL A 167 21.76 2.11 41.80
CA VAL A 167 21.68 3.56 42.07
C VAL A 167 20.45 3.89 42.93
N SER A 168 19.41 3.05 42.88
CA SER A 168 18.13 3.28 43.56
C SER A 168 18.24 3.41 45.08
N ALA A 169 19.22 2.76 45.71
CA ALA A 169 19.45 2.81 47.15
C ALA A 169 20.00 4.17 47.64
N LEU A 170 20.59 4.97 46.74
CA LEU A 170 21.23 6.25 47.07
C LEU A 170 20.31 7.46 46.88
N ILE A 171 19.10 7.28 46.34
CA ILE A 171 18.22 8.38 45.92
C ILE A 171 17.11 8.61 46.97
N PRO A 172 17.06 9.77 47.65
CA PRO A 172 15.98 10.09 48.57
C PRO A 172 14.68 10.40 47.82
N MET A 173 13.74 9.46 47.86
CA MET A 173 12.51 9.49 47.06
C MET A 173 11.51 10.59 47.45
N SER A 174 11.52 11.06 48.71
CA SER A 174 10.65 12.14 49.16
C SER A 174 10.96 13.48 48.46
N LEU A 175 12.23 13.79 48.19
CA LEU A 175 12.64 14.99 47.47
C LEU A 175 12.49 14.84 45.95
N MET A 176 12.77 13.64 45.43
CA MET A 176 12.91 13.42 43.99
C MET A 176 11.60 13.02 43.29
N ARG A 177 10.53 12.66 44.02
CA ARG A 177 9.27 12.20 43.42
C ARG A 177 8.68 13.21 42.43
N SER A 178 8.71 14.50 42.74
CA SER A 178 8.24 15.57 41.84
C SER A 178 9.10 15.70 40.58
N LEU A 179 10.42 15.57 40.72
CA LEU A 179 11.34 15.63 39.58
C LEU A 179 11.19 14.42 38.66
N VAL A 180 11.06 13.22 39.25
CA VAL A 180 10.83 11.98 38.50
C VAL A 180 9.51 12.04 37.74
N ARG A 181 8.45 12.55 38.37
CA ARG A 181 7.15 12.78 37.71
C ARG A 181 7.30 13.67 36.49
N ARG A 182 7.92 14.84 36.63
CA ARG A 182 8.18 15.75 35.50
C ARG A 182 8.97 15.05 34.39
N ARG A 183 10.00 14.29 34.77
CA ARG A 183 10.82 13.55 33.80
C ARG A 183 10.05 12.46 33.08
N PHE A 184 9.12 11.80 33.76
CA PHE A 184 8.22 10.82 33.15
C PHE A 184 7.29 11.47 32.14
N VAL A 185 6.67 12.60 32.48
CA VAL A 185 5.86 13.39 31.54
C VAL A 185 6.67 13.78 30.30
N GLU A 186 7.86 14.36 30.46
CA GLU A 186 8.75 14.69 29.32
C GLU A 186 9.15 13.44 28.51
N LYS A 187 9.28 12.28 29.17
CA LYS A 187 9.64 11.01 28.53
C LYS A 187 8.47 10.42 27.74
N VAL A 188 7.22 10.64 28.15
CA VAL A 188 6.03 10.21 27.39
C VAL A 188 6.07 10.78 25.98
N GLU A 189 6.26 12.09 25.83
CA GLU A 189 6.30 12.75 24.51
C GLU A 189 7.39 12.14 23.61
N SER A 190 8.59 11.91 24.15
CA SER A 190 9.70 11.31 23.41
C SER A 190 9.41 9.86 22.98
N GLU A 191 8.82 9.05 23.86
CA GLU A 191 8.50 7.66 23.53
C GLU A 191 7.30 7.57 22.57
N VAL A 192 6.30 8.46 22.68
CA VAL A 192 5.22 8.59 21.70
C VAL A 192 5.80 8.92 20.32
N PHE A 193 6.70 9.91 20.22
CA PHE A 193 7.34 10.28 18.96
C PHE A 193 8.08 9.10 18.31
N LYS A 194 8.89 8.37 19.08
CA LYS A 194 9.64 7.21 18.58
C LYS A 194 8.73 6.09 18.10
N ASN A 195 7.69 5.76 18.89
CA ASN A 195 6.79 4.67 18.55
C ASN A 195 5.90 5.03 17.35
N LEU A 196 5.45 6.28 17.21
CA LEU A 196 4.76 6.73 15.99
C LEU A 196 5.70 6.70 14.78
N SER A 197 6.96 7.11 14.93
CA SER A 197 7.96 7.00 13.85
C SER A 197 8.22 5.55 13.43
N ARG A 198 8.22 4.61 14.39
CA ARG A 198 8.31 3.17 14.13
C ARG A 198 7.08 2.66 13.41
N LEU A 199 5.88 3.07 13.85
CA LEU A 199 4.61 2.73 13.22
C LEU A 199 4.57 3.22 11.77
N THR A 200 4.98 4.47 11.52
CA THR A 200 5.16 5.03 10.16
C THR A 200 6.07 4.16 9.31
N SER A 201 7.21 3.75 9.84
CA SER A 201 8.18 2.95 9.07
C SER A 201 7.66 1.55 8.76
N GLN A 202 6.87 0.94 9.66
CA GLN A 202 6.24 -0.35 9.40
C GLN A 202 5.16 -0.24 8.32
N TRP A 203 4.32 0.81 8.40
CA TRP A 203 3.33 1.10 7.36
C TRP A 203 3.97 1.37 6.00
N GLU A 204 5.01 2.20 5.97
CA GLU A 204 5.79 2.48 4.77
C GLU A 204 6.30 1.19 4.12
N GLN A 205 6.94 0.31 4.88
CA GLN A 205 7.46 -0.95 4.36
C GLN A 205 6.34 -1.82 3.78
N SER A 206 5.21 -1.95 4.47
CA SER A 206 4.09 -2.76 3.99
C SER A 206 3.44 -2.17 2.74
N ILE A 207 3.24 -0.85 2.68
CA ILE A 207 2.63 -0.17 1.53
C ILE A 207 3.55 -0.21 0.32
N ILE A 208 4.85 0.03 0.49
CA ILE A 208 5.83 -0.07 -0.60
C ILE A 208 5.85 -1.49 -1.18
N ALA A 209 5.73 -2.51 -0.33
CA ALA A 209 5.63 -3.89 -0.80
C ALA A 209 4.38 -4.10 -1.67
N SER A 210 3.21 -3.62 -1.23
CA SER A 210 1.97 -3.69 -2.00
C SER A 210 2.03 -2.86 -3.29
N ILE A 211 2.64 -1.68 -3.29
CA ILE A 211 2.87 -0.83 -4.47
C ILE A 211 3.69 -1.59 -5.52
N ARG A 212 4.81 -2.19 -5.11
CA ARG A 212 5.66 -3.00 -6.01
C ARG A 212 4.94 -4.23 -6.54
N SER A 213 4.08 -4.84 -5.73
CA SER A 213 3.25 -5.96 -6.19
C SER A 213 2.23 -5.51 -7.24
N ALA A 214 1.55 -4.38 -6.98
CA ALA A 214 0.58 -3.80 -7.90
C ALA A 214 1.21 -3.33 -9.22
N GLU A 215 2.43 -2.79 -9.18
CA GLU A 215 3.22 -2.44 -10.37
C GLU A 215 3.47 -3.68 -11.24
N LYS A 216 3.99 -4.76 -10.64
CA LYS A 216 4.24 -6.01 -11.34
C LYS A 216 2.96 -6.62 -11.92
N ALA A 217 1.87 -6.59 -11.16
CA ALA A 217 0.58 -7.09 -11.64
C ALA A 217 0.07 -6.28 -12.83
N SER A 218 0.20 -4.94 -12.77
CA SER A 218 -0.19 -4.04 -13.87
C SER A 218 0.63 -4.30 -15.13
N LEU A 219 1.95 -4.45 -15.00
CA LEU A 219 2.86 -4.76 -16.10
C LEU A 219 2.56 -6.11 -16.75
N ARG A 220 2.39 -7.17 -15.94
CA ARG A 220 2.00 -8.49 -16.46
C ARG A 220 0.69 -8.42 -17.23
N ARG A 221 -0.31 -7.71 -16.69
CA ARG A 221 -1.60 -7.58 -17.36
C ARG A 221 -1.50 -6.83 -18.68
N PHE A 222 -0.65 -5.80 -18.73
CA PHE A 222 -0.34 -5.09 -19.96
C PHE A 222 0.34 -5.99 -20.99
N GLU A 223 1.31 -6.82 -20.58
CA GLU A 223 1.99 -7.79 -21.44
C GLU A 223 1.05 -8.88 -21.96
N GLU A 224 0.15 -9.39 -21.12
CA GLU A 224 -0.89 -10.35 -21.51
C GLU A 224 -1.82 -9.77 -22.58
N LEU A 225 -2.23 -8.50 -22.44
CA LEU A 225 -3.03 -7.80 -23.45
C LEU A 225 -2.26 -7.68 -24.78
N LEU A 226 -0.97 -7.33 -24.72
CA LEU A 226 -0.13 -7.24 -25.91
C LEU A 226 0.04 -8.59 -26.61
N GLU A 227 0.26 -9.66 -25.85
CA GLU A 227 0.41 -10.99 -26.41
C GLU A 227 -0.90 -11.50 -27.01
N THR A 228 -2.04 -11.20 -26.37
CA THR A 228 -3.37 -11.52 -26.93
C THR A 228 -3.58 -10.82 -28.26
N VAL A 229 -3.27 -9.52 -28.36
CA VAL A 229 -3.36 -8.77 -29.62
C VAL A 229 -2.39 -9.33 -30.64
N ARG A 230 -1.14 -9.63 -30.26
CA ARG A 230 -0.14 -10.21 -31.16
C ARG A 230 -0.59 -11.56 -31.71
N HIS A 231 -1.17 -12.41 -30.86
CA HIS A 231 -1.69 -13.70 -31.26
C HIS A 231 -2.83 -13.53 -32.27
N LEU A 232 -3.83 -12.69 -31.97
CA LEU A 232 -4.93 -12.37 -32.89
C LEU A 232 -4.41 -11.91 -34.27
N LEU A 233 -3.45 -10.98 -34.28
CA LEU A 233 -2.84 -10.47 -35.51
C LEU A 233 -1.99 -11.52 -36.25
N SER A 234 -1.42 -12.51 -35.55
CA SER A 234 -0.57 -13.54 -36.15
C SER A 234 -1.40 -14.65 -36.80
N THR A 235 -2.51 -15.05 -36.16
CA THR A 235 -3.44 -16.06 -36.67
C THR A 235 -4.13 -15.60 -37.96
N GLU A 236 -4.36 -14.29 -38.13
CA GLU A 236 -4.97 -13.70 -39.34
C GLU A 236 -4.06 -13.72 -40.58
N SER A 237 -2.74 -13.80 -40.40
CA SER A 237 -1.78 -13.70 -41.52
C SER A 237 -1.72 -14.94 -42.42
N VAL A 238 -2.33 -16.07 -42.01
CA VAL A 238 -2.19 -17.33 -42.74
C VAL A 238 -3.42 -17.67 -43.60
N GLU A 239 -4.66 -17.40 -43.19
CA GLU A 239 -5.83 -17.63 -44.07
C GLU A 239 -7.15 -17.09 -43.46
N GLY A 240 -7.81 -16.15 -44.15
CA GLY A 240 -9.28 -16.02 -44.12
C GLY A 240 -9.89 -15.00 -43.15
N SER A 241 -10.20 -13.82 -43.70
CA SER A 241 -11.11 -12.78 -43.17
C SER A 241 -12.50 -13.29 -42.69
N VAL A 242 -12.86 -14.55 -42.97
CA VAL A 242 -14.15 -15.17 -42.60
C VAL A 242 -14.06 -16.00 -41.30
N SER A 243 -12.85 -16.45 -40.90
CA SER A 243 -12.66 -17.27 -39.71
C SER A 243 -12.67 -16.47 -38.40
N ILE A 244 -12.26 -15.19 -38.47
CA ILE A 244 -12.19 -14.26 -37.34
C ILE A 244 -13.56 -14.09 -36.66
N HIS A 245 -14.64 -14.02 -37.46
CA HIS A 245 -15.98 -13.88 -36.91
C HIS A 245 -16.36 -15.07 -36.01
N ASN A 246 -16.08 -16.28 -36.47
CA ASN A 246 -16.41 -17.50 -35.74
C ASN A 246 -15.48 -17.75 -34.54
N HIS A 247 -14.19 -17.44 -34.67
CA HIS A 247 -13.22 -17.62 -33.58
C HIS A 247 -13.37 -16.56 -32.49
N LEU A 248 -13.68 -15.31 -32.85
CA LEU A 248 -14.01 -14.29 -31.86
C LEU A 248 -15.29 -14.69 -31.14
N GLU A 249 -16.36 -15.11 -31.83
CA GLU A 249 -17.57 -15.62 -31.16
C GLU A 249 -17.30 -16.80 -30.22
N GLN A 250 -16.43 -17.74 -30.60
CA GLN A 250 -16.05 -18.84 -29.71
C GLN A 250 -15.29 -18.36 -28.46
N LEU A 251 -14.35 -17.42 -28.60
CA LEU A 251 -13.63 -16.85 -27.46
C LEU A 251 -14.53 -16.00 -26.56
N TRP A 252 -15.52 -15.29 -27.11
CA TRP A 252 -16.54 -14.60 -26.33
C TRP A 252 -17.38 -15.60 -25.51
N ALA A 253 -17.80 -16.72 -26.10
CA ALA A 253 -18.57 -17.76 -25.43
C ALA A 253 -17.78 -18.48 -24.32
N GLU A 254 -16.47 -18.64 -24.50
CA GLU A 254 -15.59 -19.29 -23.52
C GLU A 254 -15.28 -18.39 -22.32
N ILE A 255 -15.09 -17.09 -22.56
CA ILE A 255 -14.96 -16.08 -21.50
C ILE A 255 -16.27 -15.95 -20.69
N GLU A 256 -17.43 -16.04 -21.34
CA GLU A 256 -18.75 -15.98 -20.69
C GLU A 256 -19.06 -17.24 -19.84
N ASN A 257 -18.61 -18.43 -20.28
CA ASN A 257 -18.71 -19.66 -19.51
C ASN A 257 -17.79 -19.70 -18.28
N LEU A 258 -16.62 -19.06 -18.36
CA LEU A 258 -15.70 -18.93 -17.23
C LEU A 258 -16.23 -17.93 -16.19
N SER A 259 -16.92 -16.88 -16.64
CA SER A 259 -17.63 -15.92 -15.77
C SER A 259 -18.79 -16.56 -15.00
N THR A 260 -19.56 -17.46 -15.63
CA THR A 260 -20.74 -18.08 -15.01
C THR A 260 -20.38 -19.20 -14.05
N LYS A 261 -19.29 -19.94 -14.29
CA LYS A 261 -18.79 -20.96 -13.34
C LYS A 261 -18.25 -20.39 -12.03
N GLN A 262 -17.78 -19.14 -12.02
CA GLN A 262 -17.31 -18.47 -10.79
C GLN A 262 -18.44 -17.86 -9.94
N GLN A 263 -19.68 -17.81 -10.44
CA GLN A 263 -20.85 -17.33 -9.69
C GLN A 263 -21.69 -18.46 -9.05
N GLN A 264 -21.32 -19.72 -9.28
CA GLN A 264 -22.00 -20.90 -8.73
C GLN A 264 -21.14 -21.70 -7.73
N ALA A 265 -19.98 -21.16 -7.34
CA ALA A 265 -19.11 -21.67 -6.27
C ALA A 265 -18.99 -20.60 -5.17
#